data_AF-A0A1H0S2J8-F1
#
_entry.id   AF-A0A1H0S2J8-F1
#
_cell.length_a   1.000
_cell.length_b   1.000
_cell.length_c   1.000
_cell.angle_alpha   90.00
_cell.angle_beta   90.00
_cell.angle_gamma   90.00
#
_symmetry.space_group_name_H-M   'P 1'
#
loop_
_entity.id
_entity.type
_entity.pdbx_description
1 polymer ?
#
loop_
_entity_poly.entity_id
_entity_poly.type
_entity_poly.pdbx_seq_one_letter_code
_entity_poly.pdbx_strand_id
1 'polypeptide(L)'
;MHICERALNYLQITDYQGTVRMCSWIRKEVGDGIIGKLQEKSLYEIWHGEKAEKLREKLSQGDYSWCNIDQCPYLSRNEIEEHCIDIEEIPEYPEHIWLAFDRNCNYACTCCTASFGSCNVHRQGEFEGYQLITEKLKEVMPHLKFIAANGLGELFVSPHILKLLSNWKPLAPKEDITVLLETNGSLFDENHWKQIENLGQYNLRVSITVMSFDEATYQFCSGTKLPISQIENNLRFVKGLREQGVINYLELATVVQERNFRTMPEFTRRCIEEFGADVVRLRPFDDCGAQPPEVEWFMDVRGAYHPYHQEYLEVMKNPIFKHPKVADWSGGRNSENGDLITYLAERGCGLGAREISEMFSKDHDIASKLKKFFEQQNIRRLAIHGVGMVGVMFLDALAGTGIEVDRLIDKNRASAVEQGITITKVEELPTDYQYTIVICSLTNYGEIEREISGQVTAPRILSIKEVLSELRKSKPY
;
A
#
# COMPACT_ATOMS: atom_id res chain seq x y z
N MET A 1 23.48 -21.36 -6.56
CA MET A 1 22.28 -20.73 -7.16
C MET A 1 22.31 -19.26 -6.81
N HIS A 2 22.36 -18.40 -7.81
CA HIS A 2 22.23 -16.95 -7.62
C HIS A 2 20.75 -16.59 -7.58
N ILE A 3 20.24 -15.95 -6.52
CA ILE A 3 18.81 -15.75 -6.33
C ILE A 3 18.49 -14.50 -5.49
N CYS A 4 17.36 -13.84 -5.77
CA CYS A 4 16.84 -12.79 -4.89
C CYS A 4 16.62 -13.29 -3.46
N GLU A 5 17.21 -12.60 -2.48
CA GLU A 5 17.20 -12.98 -1.07
C GLU A 5 15.78 -13.14 -0.51
N ARG A 6 14.78 -12.43 -1.04
CA ARG A 6 13.37 -12.52 -0.57
C ARG A 6 12.73 -13.88 -0.84
N ALA A 7 13.31 -14.70 -1.72
CA ALA A 7 12.88 -16.08 -1.92
C ALA A 7 13.30 -17.01 -0.76
N LEU A 8 14.16 -16.51 0.14
CA LEU A 8 14.69 -17.22 1.31
C LEU A 8 14.39 -16.49 2.63
N ASN A 9 14.53 -15.17 2.62
CA ASN A 9 14.53 -14.30 3.79
C ASN A 9 13.21 -13.53 3.95
N TYR A 10 12.13 -14.02 3.32
CA TYR A 10 10.79 -13.47 3.48
C TYR A 10 9.70 -14.54 3.47
N LEU A 11 9.16 -14.84 4.65
CA LEU A 11 7.98 -15.69 4.81
C LEU A 11 6.96 -15.02 5.73
N GLN A 12 5.80 -14.66 5.19
CA GLN A 12 4.72 -14.03 5.94
C GLN A 12 3.59 -15.02 6.19
N ILE A 13 3.08 -15.03 7.42
CA ILE A 13 1.94 -15.85 7.82
C ILE A 13 0.78 -14.94 8.10
N THR A 14 -0.31 -15.13 7.37
CA THR A 14 -1.52 -14.32 7.45
C THR A 14 -2.74 -15.16 7.76
N ASP A 15 -3.78 -14.52 8.28
CA ASP A 15 -5.10 -15.09 8.59
C ASP A 15 -5.12 -16.34 9.50
N TYR A 16 -6.30 -16.76 9.92
CA TYR A 16 -6.48 -17.90 10.82
C TYR A 16 -6.26 -19.28 10.17
N GLN A 17 -6.11 -19.33 8.83
CA GLN A 17 -5.72 -20.54 8.11
C GLN A 17 -4.22 -20.75 8.11
N GLY A 18 -3.46 -19.73 8.52
CA GLY A 18 -2.01 -19.73 8.46
C GLY A 18 -1.55 -19.75 7.02
N THR A 19 -2.17 -18.93 6.17
CA THR A 19 -1.74 -18.74 4.79
C THR A 19 -0.29 -18.27 4.79
N VAL A 20 0.56 -18.99 4.08
CA VAL A 20 1.99 -18.73 3.99
C VAL A 20 2.31 -18.09 2.66
N ARG A 21 2.91 -16.90 2.71
CA ARG A 21 3.35 -16.11 1.56
C ARG A 21 4.87 -16.01 1.52
N MET A 22 5.47 -16.27 0.36
CA MET A 22 6.87 -15.99 0.06
C MET A 22 6.97 -14.76 -0.84
N CYS A 23 7.64 -13.72 -0.36
CA CYS A 23 7.69 -12.36 -0.92
C CYS A 23 6.32 -11.66 -1.09
N SER A 24 6.18 -10.45 -0.52
CA SER A 24 4.94 -9.64 -0.64
C SER A 24 4.78 -8.87 -1.96
N TRP A 25 5.77 -8.95 -2.86
CA TRP A 25 5.76 -8.22 -4.13
C TRP A 25 5.59 -9.16 -5.33
N ILE A 26 4.89 -10.27 -5.12
CA ILE A 26 4.46 -11.16 -6.20
C ILE A 26 3.10 -10.69 -6.70
N ARG A 27 2.92 -10.69 -8.02
CA ARG A 27 1.67 -10.30 -8.69
C ARG A 27 0.49 -11.12 -8.18
N LYS A 28 -0.67 -10.47 -8.00
CA LYS A 28 -1.89 -11.14 -7.52
C LYS A 28 -2.38 -12.18 -8.52
N GLU A 29 -2.18 -11.91 -9.82
CA GLU A 29 -2.60 -12.75 -10.95
C GLU A 29 -1.91 -14.12 -10.95
N VAL A 30 -0.70 -14.21 -10.38
CA VAL A 30 0.08 -15.45 -10.27
C VAL A 30 0.02 -16.07 -8.88
N GLY A 31 -0.91 -15.59 -8.03
CA GLY A 31 -1.20 -16.18 -6.72
C GLY A 31 -0.65 -15.41 -5.52
N ASP A 32 -0.22 -14.15 -5.69
CA ASP A 32 0.10 -13.22 -4.59
C ASP A 32 1.17 -13.76 -3.61
N GLY A 33 2.10 -14.56 -4.14
CA GLY A 33 3.19 -15.19 -3.38
C GLY A 33 2.75 -16.34 -2.46
N ILE A 34 1.49 -16.78 -2.51
CA ILE A 34 0.95 -17.81 -1.60
C ILE A 34 1.49 -19.19 -1.97
N ILE A 35 2.25 -19.79 -1.06
CA ILE A 35 2.90 -21.10 -1.24
C ILE A 35 2.24 -22.24 -0.47
N GLY A 36 1.37 -21.95 0.50
CA GLY A 36 0.65 -22.99 1.25
C GLY A 36 -0.16 -22.46 2.42
N LYS A 37 -0.72 -23.37 3.22
CA LYS A 37 -1.47 -23.05 4.45
C LYS A 37 -1.08 -23.99 5.58
N LEU A 38 -0.84 -23.45 6.77
CA LEU A 38 -0.49 -24.24 7.94
C LEU A 38 -1.63 -25.16 8.41
N GLN A 39 -2.89 -24.84 8.12
CA GLN A 39 -4.00 -25.77 8.37
C GLN A 39 -3.89 -27.09 7.59
N GLU A 40 -3.20 -27.09 6.45
CA GLU A 40 -3.12 -28.23 5.54
C GLU A 40 -1.80 -29.00 5.68
N LYS A 41 -0.68 -28.28 5.84
CA LYS A 41 0.68 -28.84 5.81
C LYS A 41 1.53 -28.28 6.94
N SER A 42 2.64 -28.95 7.28
CA SER A 42 3.69 -28.36 8.13
C SER A 42 4.39 -27.22 7.40
N LEU A 43 5.07 -26.34 8.14
CA LEU A 43 5.84 -25.27 7.51
C LEU A 43 6.99 -25.82 6.66
N TYR A 44 7.60 -26.93 7.07
CA TYR A 44 8.63 -27.64 6.30
C TYR A 44 8.11 -28.09 4.93
N GLU A 45 6.95 -28.76 4.88
CA GLU A 45 6.33 -29.21 3.62
C GLU A 45 5.92 -28.06 2.71
N ILE A 46 5.57 -26.89 3.27
CA ILE A 46 5.25 -25.70 2.49
C ILE A 46 6.53 -25.06 1.94
N TRP A 47 7.57 -24.98 2.77
CA TRP A 47 8.87 -24.39 2.46
C TRP A 47 9.63 -25.14 1.36
N HIS A 48 9.49 -26.46 1.34
CA HIS A 48 10.03 -27.37 0.32
C HIS A 48 8.95 -27.87 -0.66
N GLY A 49 7.82 -27.16 -0.75
CA GLY A 49 6.73 -27.53 -1.64
C GLY A 49 6.92 -27.02 -3.06
N GLU A 50 6.24 -27.65 -4.03
CA GLU A 50 6.30 -27.33 -5.46
C GLU A 50 6.14 -25.83 -5.78
N LYS A 51 5.24 -25.12 -5.07
CA LYS A 51 5.03 -23.68 -5.27
C LYS A 51 6.25 -22.85 -4.87
N ALA A 52 6.88 -23.18 -3.76
CA ALA A 52 8.08 -22.50 -3.26
C ALA A 52 9.29 -22.80 -4.17
N GLU A 53 9.47 -24.07 -4.54
CA GLU A 53 10.52 -24.50 -5.47
C GLU A 53 10.40 -23.79 -6.82
N LYS A 54 9.20 -23.76 -7.40
CA LYS A 54 8.94 -23.08 -8.67
C LYS A 54 9.24 -21.60 -8.60
N LEU A 55 8.87 -20.92 -7.51
CA LEU A 55 9.21 -19.50 -7.34
C LEU A 55 10.73 -19.30 -7.27
N ARG A 56 11.44 -20.14 -6.51
CA ARG A 56 12.91 -20.06 -6.41
C ARG A 56 13.60 -20.36 -7.74
N GLU A 57 13.11 -21.34 -8.50
CA GLU A 57 13.62 -21.67 -9.82
C GLU A 57 13.51 -20.46 -10.77
N LYS A 58 12.35 -19.81 -10.84
CA LYS A 58 12.18 -18.61 -11.68
C LYS A 58 13.11 -17.48 -11.27
N LEU A 59 13.14 -17.16 -9.98
CA LEU A 59 13.96 -16.06 -9.46
C LEU A 59 15.47 -16.31 -9.64
N SER A 60 15.90 -17.57 -9.59
CA SER A 60 17.30 -17.92 -9.81
C SER A 60 17.74 -17.94 -11.27
N GLN A 61 16.79 -18.04 -12.19
CA GLN A 61 17.03 -17.88 -13.63
C GLN A 61 16.94 -16.41 -14.08
N GLY A 62 16.75 -15.47 -13.14
CA GLY A 62 16.52 -14.05 -13.45
C GLY A 62 15.13 -13.77 -14.03
N ASP A 63 14.18 -14.71 -13.92
CA ASP A 63 12.81 -14.53 -14.39
C ASP A 63 11.95 -13.86 -13.30
N TYR A 64 11.84 -12.53 -13.41
CA TYR A 64 11.01 -11.71 -12.53
C TYR A 64 9.60 -11.46 -13.07
N SER A 65 9.12 -12.24 -14.05
CA SER A 65 7.77 -12.07 -14.63
C SER A 65 6.62 -12.16 -13.62
N TRP A 66 6.85 -12.85 -12.50
CA TRP A 66 5.90 -12.97 -11.39
C TRP A 66 5.98 -11.81 -10.39
N CYS A 67 7.01 -11.00 -10.44
CA CYS A 67 7.17 -9.86 -9.55
C CYS A 67 6.30 -8.68 -9.99
N ASN A 68 5.75 -7.98 -9.01
CA ASN A 68 5.19 -6.65 -9.19
C ASN A 68 6.35 -5.67 -9.24
N ILE A 69 6.83 -5.37 -10.45
CA ILE A 69 8.02 -4.53 -10.70
C ILE A 69 7.89 -3.16 -10.03
N ASP A 70 6.67 -2.64 -9.94
CA ASP A 70 6.40 -1.25 -9.52
C ASP A 70 6.33 -1.09 -8.02
N GLN A 71 5.90 -2.14 -7.34
CA GLN A 71 5.81 -2.16 -5.89
C GLN A 71 7.04 -2.80 -5.24
N CYS A 72 7.75 -3.67 -5.98
CA CYS A 72 8.99 -4.27 -5.49
C CYS A 72 10.05 -3.17 -5.31
N PRO A 73 10.56 -2.95 -4.09
CA PRO A 73 11.55 -1.90 -3.83
C PRO A 73 12.88 -2.19 -4.54
N TYR A 74 13.19 -3.45 -4.85
CA TYR A 74 14.44 -3.84 -5.50
C TYR A 74 14.36 -3.61 -7.02
N LEU A 75 13.25 -4.01 -7.64
CA LEU A 75 13.09 -3.91 -9.10
C LEU A 75 12.74 -2.48 -9.54
N SER A 76 11.86 -1.79 -8.82
CA SER A 76 11.47 -0.40 -9.16
C SER A 76 12.64 0.59 -9.12
N ARG A 77 13.68 0.28 -8.35
CA ARG A 77 14.92 1.06 -8.24
C ARG A 77 16.07 0.54 -9.08
N ASN A 78 15.87 -0.58 -9.78
CA ASN A 78 16.92 -1.27 -10.52
C ASN A 78 18.12 -1.68 -9.63
N GLU A 79 17.84 -2.08 -8.38
CA GLU A 79 18.79 -2.47 -7.33
C GLU A 79 18.80 -4.01 -7.11
N ILE A 80 18.18 -4.80 -8.00
CA ILE A 80 17.96 -6.24 -7.77
C ILE A 80 19.23 -7.05 -7.51
N GLU A 81 20.33 -6.73 -8.19
CA GLU A 81 21.61 -7.43 -8.02
C GLU A 81 22.21 -7.26 -6.63
N GLU A 82 21.97 -6.12 -5.97
CA GLU A 82 22.40 -5.85 -4.60
C GLU A 82 21.64 -6.72 -3.57
N HIS A 83 20.50 -7.25 -3.98
CA HIS A 83 19.62 -8.10 -3.19
C HIS A 83 19.63 -9.56 -3.64
N CYS A 84 20.50 -9.93 -4.57
CA CYS A 84 20.74 -11.31 -4.93
C CYS A 84 21.86 -11.90 -4.08
N ILE A 85 21.69 -13.17 -3.70
CA ILE A 85 22.65 -13.93 -2.91
C ILE A 85 22.99 -15.23 -3.62
N ASP A 86 24.23 -15.68 -3.44
CA ASP A 86 24.66 -16.99 -3.88
C ASP A 86 24.49 -18.00 -2.75
N ILE A 87 23.71 -19.05 -3.02
CA ILE A 87 23.49 -20.16 -2.09
C ILE A 87 23.91 -21.49 -2.72
N GLU A 88 24.46 -22.39 -1.92
CA GLU A 88 24.76 -23.75 -2.38
C GLU A 88 23.50 -24.63 -2.32
N GLU A 89 22.76 -24.55 -1.21
CA GLU A 89 21.56 -25.33 -0.94
C GLU A 89 20.46 -24.47 -0.32
N ILE A 90 19.19 -24.89 -0.46
CA ILE A 90 18.08 -24.25 0.25
C ILE A 90 18.19 -24.60 1.73
N PRO A 91 18.16 -23.62 2.66
CA PRO A 91 18.13 -23.90 4.09
C PRO A 91 16.96 -24.82 4.47
N GLU A 92 17.19 -25.70 5.45
CA GLU A 92 16.18 -26.65 5.93
C GLU A 92 14.89 -25.94 6.39
N TYR A 93 15.04 -24.78 7.04
CA TYR A 93 13.96 -23.92 7.49
C TYR A 93 14.20 -22.46 7.07
N PRO A 94 13.16 -21.63 6.91
CA PRO A 94 13.32 -20.20 6.73
C PRO A 94 13.99 -19.57 7.95
N GLU A 95 14.85 -18.59 7.75
CA GLU A 95 15.47 -17.85 8.86
C GLU A 95 14.63 -16.63 9.27
N HIS A 96 13.72 -16.16 8.41
CA HIS A 96 12.98 -14.91 8.60
C HIS A 96 11.47 -15.13 8.49
N ILE A 97 10.72 -14.67 9.49
CA ILE A 97 9.25 -14.79 9.52
C ILE A 97 8.56 -13.47 9.88
N TRP A 98 7.43 -13.19 9.22
CA TRP A 98 6.49 -12.11 9.55
C TRP A 98 5.18 -12.70 10.05
N LEU A 99 4.86 -12.47 11.32
CA LEU A 99 3.64 -12.90 11.97
C LEU A 99 2.56 -11.82 11.78
N ALA A 100 1.62 -12.05 10.88
CA ALA A 100 0.51 -11.13 10.57
C ALA A 100 -0.84 -11.89 10.49
N PHE A 101 -1.00 -12.89 11.36
CA PHE A 101 -2.13 -13.82 11.31
C PHE A 101 -3.27 -13.48 12.28
N ASP A 102 -2.97 -12.83 13.41
CA ASP A 102 -3.98 -12.46 14.40
C ASP A 102 -4.52 -11.05 14.11
N ARG A 103 -5.82 -10.95 13.82
CA ARG A 103 -6.46 -9.67 13.48
C ARG A 103 -7.05 -8.93 14.68
N ASN A 104 -6.99 -9.50 15.88
CA ASN A 104 -7.56 -8.87 17.07
C ASN A 104 -6.87 -7.54 17.35
N CYS A 105 -7.67 -6.50 17.60
CA CYS A 105 -7.17 -5.15 17.83
C CYS A 105 -8.08 -4.44 18.84
N ASN A 106 -7.49 -3.62 19.70
CA ASN A 106 -8.23 -2.75 20.62
C ASN A 106 -8.61 -1.40 20.00
N TYR A 107 -8.25 -1.18 18.73
CA TYR A 107 -8.59 -0.01 17.92
C TYR A 107 -9.54 -0.37 16.78
N ALA A 108 -10.21 0.65 16.25
CA ALA A 108 -11.04 0.57 15.05
C ALA A 108 -10.67 1.71 14.09
N CYS A 109 -9.42 1.72 13.65
CA CYS A 109 -8.86 2.84 12.90
C CYS A 109 -9.64 3.10 11.60
N THR A 110 -9.88 4.38 11.34
CA THR A 110 -10.52 4.90 10.11
C THR A 110 -9.81 4.49 8.81
N CYS A 111 -8.51 4.19 8.87
CA CYS A 111 -7.68 3.81 7.73
C CYS A 111 -7.22 2.34 7.76
N CYS A 112 -7.89 1.47 8.54
CA CYS A 112 -7.46 0.08 8.68
C CYS A 112 -8.60 -0.92 8.44
N THR A 113 -8.29 -1.99 7.70
CA THR A 113 -9.23 -3.09 7.46
C THR A 113 -9.24 -4.15 8.57
N ALA A 114 -8.29 -4.11 9.51
CA ALA A 114 -8.24 -5.06 10.62
C ALA A 114 -9.57 -5.05 11.40
N SER A 115 -10.13 -3.86 11.61
CA SER A 115 -11.41 -3.61 12.28
C SER A 115 -12.66 -3.87 11.45
N PHE A 116 -12.57 -4.25 10.17
CA PHE A 116 -13.76 -4.69 9.41
C PHE A 116 -14.41 -5.96 9.98
N GLY A 117 -13.73 -6.62 10.93
CA GLY A 117 -14.26 -7.68 11.77
C GLY A 117 -14.77 -7.25 13.15
N SER A 118 -14.85 -5.96 13.49
CA SER A 118 -15.44 -5.51 14.76
C SER A 118 -16.97 -5.57 14.78
N CYS A 119 -17.61 -5.92 13.65
CA CYS A 119 -18.80 -6.75 13.72
C CYS A 119 -18.36 -8.09 14.28
N ASN A 120 -18.45 -8.26 15.60
CA ASN A 120 -18.18 -9.45 16.45
C ASN A 120 -18.67 -10.79 15.88
N VAL A 121 -18.19 -11.17 14.72
CA VAL A 121 -18.34 -12.46 14.11
C VAL A 121 -16.90 -12.91 13.93
N HIS A 122 -16.29 -13.31 15.05
CA HIS A 122 -15.19 -14.27 14.96
C HIS A 122 -15.66 -15.33 13.97
N ARG A 123 -14.94 -15.48 12.85
CA ARG A 123 -15.24 -16.61 11.98
C ARG A 123 -15.07 -17.85 12.85
N GLN A 124 -16.07 -18.73 12.84
CA GLN A 124 -16.02 -19.96 13.60
C GLN A 124 -14.70 -20.68 13.28
N GLY A 125 -13.87 -20.95 14.30
CA GLY A 125 -12.55 -21.55 14.12
C GLY A 125 -11.34 -20.61 14.12
N GLU A 126 -11.49 -19.29 14.30
CA GLU A 126 -10.33 -18.37 14.33
C GLU A 126 -9.36 -18.67 15.47
N PHE A 127 -9.87 -18.84 16.70
CA PHE A 127 -9.04 -19.12 17.87
C PHE A 127 -8.31 -20.45 17.73
N GLU A 128 -9.01 -21.50 17.29
CA GLU A 128 -8.44 -22.82 17.01
C GLU A 128 -7.41 -22.75 15.88
N GLY A 129 -7.66 -21.92 14.86
CA GLY A 129 -6.74 -21.63 13.77
C GLY A 129 -5.44 -20.99 14.27
N TYR A 130 -5.53 -19.93 15.08
CA TYR A 130 -4.36 -19.29 15.68
C TYR A 130 -3.60 -20.24 16.60
N GLN A 131 -4.31 -21.04 17.39
CA GLN A 131 -3.67 -22.06 18.22
C GLN A 131 -2.90 -23.07 17.36
N LEU A 132 -3.50 -23.60 16.29
CA LEU A 132 -2.84 -24.52 15.37
C LEU A 132 -1.59 -23.89 14.73
N ILE A 133 -1.67 -22.62 14.31
CA ILE A 133 -0.53 -21.87 13.77
C ILE A 133 0.60 -21.83 14.80
N THR A 134 0.31 -21.44 16.05
CA THR A 134 1.34 -21.37 17.10
C THR A 134 1.98 -22.73 17.38
N GLU A 135 1.20 -23.82 17.33
CA GLU A 135 1.73 -25.18 17.52
C GLU A 135 2.64 -25.60 16.37
N LYS A 136 2.24 -25.36 15.11
CA LYS A 136 3.03 -25.68 13.93
C LYS A 136 4.31 -24.87 13.80
N LEU A 137 4.34 -23.67 14.35
CA LEU A 137 5.52 -22.82 14.32
C LEU A 137 6.60 -23.25 15.32
N LYS A 138 6.27 -24.02 16.37
CA LYS A 138 7.24 -24.41 17.41
C LYS A 138 8.51 -25.05 16.87
N GLU A 139 8.38 -25.86 15.82
CA GLU A 139 9.50 -26.56 15.18
C GLU A 139 10.46 -25.58 14.49
N VAL A 140 9.92 -24.52 13.87
CA VAL A 140 10.70 -23.55 13.09
C VAL A 140 11.25 -22.42 13.94
N MET A 141 10.59 -22.05 15.03
CA MET A 141 10.96 -20.94 15.90
C MET A 141 12.46 -20.92 16.31
N PRO A 142 13.10 -22.04 16.70
CA PRO A 142 14.53 -22.05 17.04
C PRO A 142 15.48 -21.72 15.88
N HIS A 143 15.05 -21.91 14.63
CA HIS A 143 15.87 -21.67 13.43
C HIS A 143 15.78 -20.23 12.92
N LEU A 144 14.87 -19.43 13.47
CA LEU A 144 14.68 -18.04 13.06
C LEU A 144 15.82 -17.16 13.57
N LYS A 145 16.33 -16.30 12.68
CA LYS A 145 17.19 -15.16 12.99
C LYS A 145 16.44 -13.84 12.97
N PHE A 146 15.28 -13.80 12.29
CA PHE A 146 14.43 -12.62 12.21
C PHE A 146 12.96 -12.97 12.48
N ILE A 147 12.35 -12.25 13.42
CA ILE A 147 10.89 -12.24 13.61
C ILE A 147 10.38 -10.82 13.52
N ALA A 148 9.43 -10.59 12.61
CA ALA A 148 8.54 -9.44 12.67
C ALA A 148 7.17 -9.86 13.19
N ALA A 149 6.58 -9.08 14.10
CA ALA A 149 5.24 -9.32 14.61
C ALA A 149 4.27 -8.19 14.24
N ASN A 150 2.97 -8.56 14.21
CA ASN A 150 1.76 -7.73 14.16
C ASN A 150 1.59 -6.76 12.98
N GLY A 151 2.03 -7.18 11.80
CA GLY A 151 1.58 -6.62 10.53
C GLY A 151 0.07 -6.74 10.24
N LEU A 152 -0.72 -7.25 11.21
CA LEU A 152 -2.18 -7.23 11.26
C LEU A 152 -2.59 -7.27 12.75
N GLY A 153 -3.67 -6.57 13.12
CA GLY A 153 -4.14 -6.52 14.52
C GLY A 153 -3.29 -5.61 15.44
N GLU A 154 -3.41 -5.80 16.75
CA GLU A 154 -2.57 -5.15 17.77
C GLU A 154 -1.73 -6.20 18.52
N LEU A 155 -0.41 -5.97 18.59
CA LEU A 155 0.57 -6.88 19.19
C LEU A 155 0.15 -7.34 20.59
N PHE A 156 -0.10 -6.38 21.48
CA PHE A 156 -0.36 -6.66 22.90
C PHE A 156 -1.77 -7.19 23.18
N VAL A 157 -2.62 -7.24 22.16
CA VAL A 157 -3.94 -7.89 22.23
C VAL A 157 -3.86 -9.35 21.80
N SER A 158 -2.82 -9.77 21.06
CA SER A 158 -2.70 -11.14 20.54
C SER A 158 -2.05 -12.10 21.55
N PRO A 159 -2.81 -12.96 22.26
CA PRO A 159 -2.22 -13.93 23.18
C PRO A 159 -1.35 -14.97 22.45
N HIS A 160 -1.70 -15.29 21.20
CA HIS A 160 -0.99 -16.29 20.39
C HIS A 160 0.39 -15.81 19.95
N ILE A 161 0.49 -14.57 19.45
CA ILE A 161 1.76 -13.98 19.05
C ILE A 161 2.64 -13.72 20.29
N LEU A 162 2.08 -13.17 21.37
CA LEU A 162 2.83 -12.96 22.62
C LEU A 162 3.38 -14.28 23.18
N LYS A 163 2.62 -15.38 23.09
CA LYS A 163 3.10 -16.71 23.51
C LYS A 163 4.29 -17.20 22.66
N LEU A 164 4.29 -16.97 21.35
CA LEU A 164 5.44 -17.31 20.50
C LEU A 164 6.66 -16.48 20.88
N LEU A 165 6.50 -15.16 21.00
CA LEU A 165 7.58 -14.22 21.30
C LEU A 165 8.22 -14.45 22.68
N SER A 166 7.39 -14.62 23.71
CA SER A 166 7.82 -14.88 25.10
C SER A 166 8.63 -16.17 25.27
N ASN A 167 8.30 -17.20 24.47
CA ASN A 167 8.97 -18.50 24.52
C ASN A 167 10.11 -18.63 23.49
N TRP A 168 10.36 -17.61 22.68
CA TRP A 168 11.32 -17.71 21.60
C TRP A 168 12.76 -17.77 22.10
N LYS A 169 13.46 -18.83 21.66
CA LYS A 169 14.86 -19.13 21.98
C LYS A 169 15.55 -19.60 20.69
N PRO A 170 16.11 -18.67 19.90
CA PRO A 170 16.81 -19.01 18.68
C PRO A 170 18.11 -19.75 18.98
N LEU A 171 18.53 -20.60 18.04
CA LEU A 171 19.79 -21.35 18.10
C LEU A 171 20.99 -20.49 17.71
N ALA A 172 20.78 -19.49 16.85
CA ALA A 172 21.84 -18.59 16.41
C ALA A 172 22.31 -17.65 17.55
N PRO A 173 23.56 -17.17 17.49
CA PRO A 173 24.09 -16.18 18.43
C PRO A 173 23.19 -14.95 18.54
N LYS A 174 23.12 -14.34 19.72
CA LYS A 174 22.18 -13.24 20.00
C LYS A 174 22.41 -12.02 19.11
N GLU A 175 23.66 -11.78 18.76
CA GLU A 175 24.13 -10.73 17.86
C GLU A 175 23.58 -10.85 16.43
N ASP A 176 23.19 -12.07 16.02
CA ASP A 176 22.61 -12.33 14.70
C ASP A 176 21.08 -12.24 14.70
N ILE A 177 20.46 -12.04 15.87
CA ILE A 177 19.01 -12.05 16.03
C ILE A 177 18.46 -10.63 15.93
N THR A 178 17.47 -10.45 15.05
CA THR A 178 16.71 -9.20 14.93
C THR A 178 15.23 -9.44 15.19
N VAL A 179 14.64 -8.52 15.94
CA VAL A 179 13.20 -8.51 16.23
C VAL A 179 12.61 -7.20 15.74
N LEU A 180 11.50 -7.28 14.99
CA LEU A 180 10.71 -6.12 14.61
C LEU A 180 9.33 -6.22 15.25
N LEU A 181 9.01 -5.29 16.14
CA LEU A 181 7.67 -5.16 16.72
C LEU A 181 6.99 -3.94 16.11
N GLU A 182 5.78 -4.12 15.61
CA GLU A 182 4.90 -3.01 15.29
C GLU A 182 3.92 -2.84 16.48
N THR A 183 3.24 -1.72 16.69
CA THR A 183 2.14 -1.61 17.67
C THR A 183 1.48 -0.23 17.55
N ASN A 184 0.24 -0.11 18.01
CA ASN A 184 -0.39 1.19 18.23
C ASN A 184 0.08 1.90 19.52
N GLY A 185 0.87 1.23 20.35
CA GLY A 185 1.50 1.78 21.56
C GLY A 185 0.58 1.90 22.78
N SER A 186 -0.72 1.63 22.64
CA SER A 186 -1.70 1.85 23.72
C SER A 186 -1.58 0.90 24.91
N LEU A 187 -0.97 -0.26 24.69
CA LEU A 187 -0.71 -1.27 25.71
C LEU A 187 0.79 -1.49 25.89
N PHE A 188 1.66 -0.64 25.34
CA PHE A 188 3.12 -0.76 25.53
C PHE A 188 3.54 -0.18 26.89
N ASP A 189 2.98 -0.72 27.96
CA ASP A 189 3.33 -0.39 29.35
C ASP A 189 4.29 -1.43 29.95
N GLU A 190 4.73 -1.20 31.18
CA GLU A 190 5.65 -2.08 31.89
C GLU A 190 5.09 -3.51 32.09
N ASN A 191 3.78 -3.64 32.31
CA ASN A 191 3.15 -4.95 32.57
C ASN A 191 3.10 -5.80 31.31
N HIS A 192 2.79 -5.19 30.17
CA HIS A 192 2.79 -5.87 28.88
C HIS A 192 4.20 -6.13 28.37
N TRP A 193 5.13 -5.19 28.57
CA TRP A 193 6.54 -5.40 28.24
C TRP A 193 7.14 -6.61 28.96
N LYS A 194 6.84 -6.81 30.24
CA LYS A 194 7.28 -7.99 31.02
C LYS A 194 6.92 -9.33 30.37
N GLN A 195 5.88 -9.39 29.55
CA GLN A 195 5.50 -10.63 28.85
C GLN A 195 6.50 -11.03 27.77
N ILE A 196 7.22 -10.05 27.19
CA ILE A 196 8.15 -10.23 26.06
C ILE A 196 9.52 -9.60 26.33
N GLU A 197 9.87 -9.35 27.60
CA GLU A 197 11.13 -8.69 27.98
C GLU A 197 12.37 -9.51 27.59
N ASN A 198 12.20 -10.82 27.37
CA ASN A 198 13.22 -11.70 26.81
C ASN A 198 13.74 -11.19 25.45
N LEU A 199 12.96 -10.42 24.70
CA LEU A 199 13.38 -9.89 23.40
C LEU A 199 14.41 -8.76 23.52
N GLY A 200 14.49 -8.09 24.68
CA GLY A 200 15.40 -6.98 24.93
C GLY A 200 16.90 -7.36 24.94
N GLN A 201 17.22 -8.65 24.81
CA GLN A 201 18.59 -9.15 24.70
C GLN A 201 19.11 -9.27 23.26
N TYR A 202 18.24 -9.02 22.26
CA TYR A 202 18.54 -9.11 20.82
C TYR A 202 18.54 -7.71 20.19
N ASN A 203 18.76 -7.63 18.87
CA ASN A 203 18.56 -6.37 18.13
C ASN A 203 17.06 -6.07 17.96
N LEU A 204 16.50 -5.33 18.92
CA LEU A 204 15.08 -5.01 19.01
C LEU A 204 14.75 -3.68 18.31
N ARG A 205 13.95 -3.77 17.25
CA ARG A 205 13.40 -2.64 16.51
C ARG A 205 11.91 -2.51 16.80
N VAL A 206 11.46 -1.31 17.11
CA VAL A 206 10.06 -1.03 17.47
C VAL A 206 9.51 0.08 16.59
N SER A 207 8.37 -0.17 15.96
CA SER A 207 7.59 0.80 15.18
C SER A 207 6.25 1.04 15.86
N ILE A 208 6.03 2.25 16.38
CA ILE A 208 4.78 2.62 17.03
C ILE A 208 4.00 3.59 16.14
N THR A 209 2.75 3.25 15.82
CA THR A 209 1.86 4.15 15.08
C THR A 209 0.97 4.94 16.03
N VAL A 210 1.10 6.27 16.02
CA VAL A 210 0.23 7.19 16.77
C VAL A 210 -0.45 8.13 15.78
N MET A 211 -1.78 8.12 15.77
CA MET A 211 -2.55 8.88 14.76
C MET A 211 -2.46 10.40 14.95
N SER A 212 -2.45 10.87 16.20
CA SER A 212 -2.31 12.28 16.56
C SER A 212 -1.95 12.38 18.04
N PHE A 213 -1.38 13.51 18.46
CA PHE A 213 -1.30 13.87 19.89
C PHE A 213 -2.40 14.85 20.32
N ASP A 214 -3.29 15.24 19.40
CA ASP A 214 -4.56 15.88 19.74
C ASP A 214 -5.58 14.79 20.08
N GLU A 215 -6.16 14.83 21.29
CA GLU A 215 -6.99 13.74 21.82
C GLU A 215 -8.22 13.44 20.94
N ALA A 216 -8.94 14.46 20.50
CA ALA A 216 -10.12 14.30 19.68
C ALA A 216 -9.78 13.67 18.32
N THR A 217 -8.71 14.16 17.69
CA THR A 217 -8.20 13.63 16.41
C THR A 217 -7.71 12.19 16.58
N TYR A 218 -6.97 11.90 17.65
CA TYR A 218 -6.47 10.57 17.97
C TYR A 218 -7.61 9.56 18.15
N GLN A 219 -8.59 9.89 18.98
CA GLN A 219 -9.74 9.02 19.24
C GLN A 219 -10.58 8.81 17.98
N PHE A 220 -10.80 9.86 17.19
CA PHE A 220 -11.51 9.76 15.90
C PHE A 220 -10.76 8.85 14.93
N CYS A 221 -9.49 9.14 14.63
CA CYS A 221 -8.72 8.41 13.64
C CYS A 221 -8.48 6.95 14.03
N SER A 222 -8.31 6.67 15.32
CA SER A 222 -8.01 5.34 15.85
C SER A 222 -9.27 4.53 16.25
N GLY A 223 -10.43 5.17 16.32
CA GLY A 223 -11.69 4.54 16.75
C GLY A 223 -11.69 4.07 18.21
N THR A 224 -10.80 4.60 19.05
CA THR A 224 -10.66 4.23 20.46
C THR A 224 -11.22 5.31 21.39
N LYS A 225 -11.50 4.95 22.64
CA LYS A 225 -11.86 5.88 23.73
C LYS A 225 -10.75 6.04 24.77
N LEU A 226 -9.61 5.37 24.57
CA LEU A 226 -8.47 5.55 25.46
C LEU A 226 -8.02 7.02 25.43
N PRO A 227 -7.61 7.60 26.56
CA PRO A 227 -7.11 8.97 26.58
C PRO A 227 -5.72 9.03 25.92
N ILE A 228 -5.40 10.16 25.27
CA ILE A 228 -4.08 10.31 24.62
C ILE A 228 -2.94 10.25 25.64
N SER A 229 -3.18 10.67 26.89
CA SER A 229 -2.21 10.61 27.98
C SER A 229 -1.69 9.21 28.28
N GLN A 230 -2.50 8.16 28.03
CA GLN A 230 -2.04 6.78 28.15
C GLN A 230 -0.95 6.47 27.10
N ILE A 231 -1.14 6.91 25.85
CA ILE A 231 -0.12 6.75 24.80
C ILE A 231 1.14 7.52 25.16
N GLU A 232 1.00 8.78 25.59
CA GLU A 232 2.14 9.61 25.95
C GLU A 232 2.96 8.99 27.09
N ASN A 233 2.30 8.43 28.11
CA ASN A 233 2.96 7.71 29.19
C ASN A 233 3.70 6.46 28.69
N ASN A 234 3.07 5.68 27.82
CA ASN A 234 3.70 4.49 27.22
C ASN A 234 4.89 4.88 26.34
N LEU A 235 4.80 5.95 25.56
CA LEU A 235 5.92 6.44 24.75
C LEU A 235 7.09 6.92 25.63
N ARG A 236 6.83 7.54 26.79
CA ARG A 236 7.90 7.85 27.76
C ARG A 236 8.55 6.59 28.34
N PHE A 237 7.77 5.56 28.61
CA PHE A 237 8.30 4.26 29.04
C PHE A 237 9.18 3.62 27.95
N VAL A 238 8.69 3.57 26.71
CA VAL A 238 9.42 3.07 25.53
C VAL A 238 10.71 3.86 25.30
N LYS A 239 10.67 5.19 25.43
CA LYS A 239 11.87 6.03 25.39
C LYS A 239 12.88 5.62 26.46
N GLY A 240 12.42 5.32 27.68
CA GLY A 240 13.29 4.79 28.75
C GLY A 240 13.99 3.49 28.35
N LEU A 241 13.29 2.55 27.72
CA LEU A 241 13.89 1.32 27.18
C LEU A 241 14.90 1.61 26.06
N ARG A 242 14.63 2.59 25.21
CA ARG A 242 15.54 3.05 24.15
C ARG A 242 16.82 3.64 24.71
N GLU A 243 16.72 4.49 25.74
CA GLU A 243 17.87 5.13 26.42
C GLU A 243 18.72 4.12 27.20
N GLN A 244 18.10 3.05 27.72
CA GLN A 244 18.80 1.92 28.35
C GLN A 244 19.49 0.98 27.35
N GLY A 245 19.28 1.17 26.04
CA GLY A 245 19.83 0.31 24.99
C GLY A 245 19.08 -1.02 24.81
N VAL A 246 17.92 -1.19 25.46
CA VAL A 246 17.04 -2.38 25.32
C VAL A 246 16.32 -2.37 23.98
N ILE A 247 15.84 -1.20 23.55
CA ILE A 247 15.37 -0.98 22.18
C ILE A 247 16.53 -0.40 21.38
N ASN A 248 16.88 -1.02 20.26
CA ASN A 248 18.01 -0.59 19.42
C ASN A 248 17.57 0.45 18.37
N TYR A 249 16.30 0.43 17.97
CA TYR A 249 15.74 1.35 16.99
C TYR A 249 14.27 1.63 17.28
N LEU A 250 13.89 2.91 17.36
CA LEU A 250 12.53 3.36 17.58
C LEU A 250 12.04 4.21 16.40
N GLU A 251 11.03 3.70 15.69
CA GLU A 251 10.24 4.45 14.73
C GLU A 251 8.92 4.88 15.35
N LEU A 252 8.57 6.16 15.20
CA LEU A 252 7.21 6.64 15.42
C LEU A 252 6.58 6.99 14.07
N ALA A 253 5.41 6.46 13.80
CA ALA A 253 4.74 6.61 12.52
C ALA A 253 3.33 7.18 12.67
N THR A 254 2.81 7.78 11.60
CA THR A 254 1.40 8.12 11.47
C THR A 254 0.93 7.92 10.03
N VAL A 255 -0.38 7.86 9.82
CA VAL A 255 -0.99 7.96 8.49
C VAL A 255 -1.54 9.37 8.37
N VAL A 256 -1.01 10.14 7.43
CA VAL A 256 -1.44 11.52 7.18
C VAL A 256 -2.83 11.49 6.55
N GLN A 257 -3.78 12.14 7.21
CA GLN A 257 -5.19 12.20 6.83
C GLN A 257 -5.73 13.61 6.99
N GLU A 258 -6.91 13.88 6.43
CA GLU A 258 -7.63 15.14 6.60
C GLU A 258 -7.69 15.62 8.06
N ARG A 259 -7.94 14.70 8.99
CA ARG A 259 -8.15 15.05 10.39
C ARG A 259 -6.88 15.46 11.13
N ASN A 260 -5.70 14.96 10.73
CA ASN A 260 -4.47 15.15 11.49
C ASN A 260 -3.41 16.00 10.76
N PHE A 261 -3.53 16.27 9.46
CA PHE A 261 -2.44 16.91 8.72
C PHE A 261 -2.02 18.26 9.32
N ARG A 262 -2.97 19.03 9.84
CA ARG A 262 -2.74 20.34 10.47
C ARG A 262 -1.84 20.29 11.70
N THR A 263 -1.83 19.17 12.43
CA THR A 263 -1.02 18.98 13.64
C THR A 263 0.30 18.28 13.36
N MET A 264 0.57 17.88 12.11
CA MET A 264 1.79 17.15 11.75
C MET A 264 3.10 17.84 12.16
N PRO A 265 3.25 19.17 12.06
CA PRO A 265 4.48 19.80 12.53
C PRO A 265 4.76 19.57 14.02
N GLU A 266 3.72 19.69 14.84
CA GLU A 266 3.83 19.45 16.29
C GLU A 266 3.99 17.96 16.60
N PHE A 267 3.23 17.09 15.91
CA PHE A 267 3.40 15.64 16.01
C PHE A 267 4.85 15.23 15.76
N THR A 268 5.44 15.66 14.65
CA THR A 268 6.82 15.34 14.29
C THR A 268 7.81 15.88 15.31
N ARG A 269 7.64 17.12 15.77
CA ARG A 269 8.49 17.72 16.82
C ARG A 269 8.47 16.87 18.09
N ARG A 270 7.28 16.54 18.60
CA ARG A 270 7.11 15.73 19.82
C ARG A 270 7.71 14.34 19.66
N CYS A 271 7.50 13.67 18.53
CA CYS A 271 8.11 12.37 18.27
C CYS A 271 9.64 12.39 18.41
N ILE A 272 10.29 13.45 17.91
CA ILE A 272 11.77 13.59 17.95
C ILE A 272 12.24 14.04 19.33
N GLU A 273 11.73 15.17 19.82
CA GLU A 273 12.26 15.88 20.99
C GLU A 273 11.77 15.25 22.30
N GLU A 274 10.50 14.87 22.35
CA GLU A 274 9.88 14.38 23.58
C GLU A 274 10.02 12.86 23.71
N PHE A 275 9.72 12.13 22.64
CA PHE A 275 9.62 10.66 22.66
C PHE A 275 10.85 9.93 22.11
N GLY A 276 11.88 10.66 21.66
CA GLY A 276 13.19 10.09 21.35
C GLY A 276 13.23 9.17 20.13
N ALA A 277 12.34 9.38 19.15
CA ALA A 277 12.33 8.58 17.92
C ALA A 277 13.68 8.68 17.17
N ASP A 278 14.15 7.54 16.65
CA ASP A 278 15.25 7.49 15.69
C ASP A 278 14.75 7.93 14.30
N VAL A 279 13.49 7.60 13.96
CA VAL A 279 12.81 8.07 12.74
C VAL A 279 11.34 8.40 13.01
N VAL A 280 10.83 9.42 12.32
CA VAL A 280 9.41 9.75 12.24
C VAL A 280 8.92 9.49 10.82
N ARG A 281 8.05 8.50 10.65
CA ARG A 281 7.54 8.09 9.34
C ARG A 281 6.15 8.65 9.08
N LEU A 282 6.05 9.53 8.08
CA LEU A 282 4.77 10.10 7.62
C LEU A 282 4.27 9.26 6.46
N ARG A 283 3.28 8.41 6.72
CA ARG A 283 2.71 7.52 5.70
C ARG A 283 1.61 8.24 4.92
N PRO A 284 1.55 8.07 3.60
CA PRO A 284 0.35 8.46 2.86
C PRO A 284 -0.86 7.66 3.32
N PHE A 285 -2.06 8.25 3.19
CA PHE A 285 -3.29 7.48 3.26
C PHE A 285 -3.35 6.52 2.06
N ASP A 286 -3.73 5.28 2.34
CA ASP A 286 -3.94 4.22 1.36
C ASP A 286 -5.39 3.77 1.43
N ASP A 287 -6.06 3.71 0.29
CA ASP A 287 -7.50 3.43 0.16
C ASP A 287 -7.78 1.92 0.15
N CYS A 288 -7.47 1.32 1.31
CA CYS A 288 -7.53 -0.11 1.55
C CYS A 288 -8.95 -0.67 1.69
N GLY A 289 -9.99 0.14 1.46
CA GLY A 289 -11.39 -0.23 1.68
C GLY A 289 -11.77 -0.22 3.15
N ALA A 290 -11.12 0.64 3.94
CA ALA A 290 -11.34 0.84 5.35
C ALA A 290 -12.58 1.72 5.66
N GLN A 291 -13.14 2.40 4.67
CA GLN A 291 -14.38 3.18 4.78
C GLN A 291 -15.14 3.13 3.45
N PRO A 292 -16.38 3.64 3.38
CA PRO A 292 -17.02 3.92 2.10
C PRO A 292 -16.10 4.76 1.20
N PRO A 293 -16.05 4.52 -0.13
CA PRO A 293 -15.11 5.18 -1.03
C PRO A 293 -15.10 6.71 -0.93
N GLU A 294 -16.26 7.35 -0.78
CA GLU A 294 -16.38 8.81 -0.62
C GLU A 294 -15.68 9.34 0.64
N VAL A 295 -15.63 8.55 1.70
CA VAL A 295 -14.94 8.88 2.94
C VAL A 295 -13.43 8.70 2.78
N GLU A 296 -13.00 7.61 2.13
CA GLU A 296 -11.58 7.38 1.83
C GLU A 296 -11.00 8.46 0.93
N TRP A 297 -11.74 8.87 -0.10
CA TRP A 297 -11.36 10.00 -0.96
C TRP A 297 -11.15 11.28 -0.16
N PHE A 298 -12.04 11.56 0.79
CA PHE A 298 -11.93 12.74 1.65
C PHE A 298 -10.82 12.62 2.69
N MET A 299 -10.40 11.41 3.09
CA MET A 299 -9.29 11.24 4.02
C MET A 299 -7.92 11.51 3.37
N ASP A 300 -7.78 11.24 2.08
CA ASP A 300 -6.54 11.45 1.32
C ASP A 300 -6.34 12.93 0.92
N VAL A 301 -5.88 13.72 1.88
CA VAL A 301 -5.63 15.17 1.71
C VAL A 301 -4.57 15.50 0.64
N ARG A 302 -3.78 14.51 0.20
CA ARG A 302 -2.76 14.68 -0.85
C ARG A 302 -3.36 14.73 -2.25
N GLY A 303 -4.63 14.36 -2.42
CA GLY A 303 -5.32 14.45 -3.69
C GLY A 303 -5.42 15.90 -4.16
N ALA A 304 -5.01 16.17 -5.41
CA ALA A 304 -5.00 17.53 -5.96
C ALA A 304 -6.40 18.20 -6.01
N TYR A 305 -7.45 17.38 -6.01
CA TYR A 305 -8.85 17.79 -6.02
C TYR A 305 -9.47 17.90 -4.61
N HIS A 306 -8.71 17.57 -3.57
CA HIS A 306 -9.19 17.63 -2.20
C HIS A 306 -9.39 19.10 -1.76
N PRO A 307 -10.50 19.46 -1.07
CA PRO A 307 -10.77 20.85 -0.67
C PRO A 307 -9.67 21.50 0.18
N TYR A 308 -8.98 20.70 1.00
CA TYR A 308 -7.88 21.16 1.85
C TYR A 308 -6.48 20.92 1.26
N HIS A 309 -6.38 20.56 -0.03
CA HIS A 309 -5.08 20.24 -0.64
C HIS A 309 -4.08 21.39 -0.53
N GLN A 310 -4.51 22.62 -0.80
CA GLN A 310 -3.63 23.80 -0.70
C GLN A 310 -3.18 24.08 0.75
N GLU A 311 -4.09 23.87 1.71
CA GLU A 311 -3.76 23.98 3.12
C GLU A 311 -2.74 22.92 3.54
N TYR A 312 -2.91 21.68 3.07
CA TYR A 312 -1.95 20.60 3.27
C TYR A 312 -0.58 20.94 2.72
N LEU A 313 -0.49 21.43 1.47
CA LEU A 313 0.79 21.85 0.89
C LEU A 313 1.46 22.96 1.70
N GLU A 314 0.68 23.90 2.26
CA GLU A 314 1.22 24.95 3.12
C GLU A 314 1.75 24.39 4.44
N VAL A 315 1.01 23.49 5.09
CA VAL A 315 1.49 22.82 6.31
C VAL A 315 2.79 22.07 6.04
N MET A 316 2.86 21.31 4.94
CA MET A 316 4.04 20.52 4.57
C MET A 316 5.29 21.34 4.23
N LYS A 317 5.19 22.68 4.09
CA LYS A 317 6.37 23.57 3.98
C LYS A 317 7.10 23.77 5.30
N ASN A 318 6.52 23.34 6.43
CA ASN A 318 7.14 23.53 7.74
C ASN A 318 8.58 22.94 7.78
N PRO A 319 9.59 23.68 8.25
CA PRO A 319 10.98 23.22 8.27
C PRO A 319 11.22 21.89 8.98
N ILE A 320 10.37 21.51 9.93
CA ILE A 320 10.51 20.25 10.69
C ILE A 320 10.54 19.02 9.77
N PHE A 321 9.84 19.06 8.62
CA PHE A 321 9.80 17.95 7.68
C PHE A 321 11.12 17.72 6.92
N LYS A 322 12.06 18.67 6.99
CA LYS A 322 13.42 18.52 6.44
C LYS A 322 14.42 17.95 7.45
N HIS A 323 13.98 17.68 8.68
CA HIS A 323 14.83 17.11 9.71
C HIS A 323 15.32 15.71 9.30
N PRO A 324 16.59 15.33 9.52
CA PRO A 324 17.16 14.06 9.02
C PRO A 324 16.49 12.80 9.58
N LYS A 325 15.77 12.93 10.70
CA LYS A 325 14.96 11.86 11.28
C LYS A 325 13.55 11.76 10.70
N VAL A 326 13.16 12.59 9.72
CA VAL A 326 11.81 12.57 9.15
C VAL A 326 11.83 11.87 7.80
N ALA A 327 10.99 10.85 7.68
CA ALA A 327 10.77 10.12 6.44
C ALA A 327 9.35 10.40 5.93
N ASP A 328 9.24 11.32 4.97
CA ASP A 328 8.02 11.45 4.16
C ASP A 328 8.00 10.34 3.10
N TRP A 329 7.15 9.33 3.32
CA TRP A 329 7.08 8.17 2.45
C TRP A 329 6.47 8.51 1.08
N SER A 330 5.69 9.59 0.97
CA SER A 330 5.17 10.03 -0.33
C SER A 330 6.26 10.67 -1.21
N GLY A 331 7.35 11.16 -0.60
CA GLY A 331 8.37 11.95 -1.28
C GLY A 331 7.85 13.28 -1.80
N GLY A 332 6.85 13.88 -1.13
CA GLY A 332 6.18 15.10 -1.56
C GLY A 332 5.25 14.94 -2.77
N ARG A 333 4.97 13.70 -3.21
CA ARG A 333 4.07 13.46 -4.35
C ARG A 333 2.61 13.51 -3.95
N ASN A 334 1.81 14.13 -4.82
CA ASN A 334 0.35 14.10 -4.72
C ASN A 334 -0.16 12.67 -4.89
N SER A 335 -1.38 12.45 -4.38
CA SER A 335 -2.13 11.25 -4.73
C SER A 335 -2.60 11.31 -6.19
N GLU A 336 -2.65 10.16 -6.84
CA GLU A 336 -3.15 10.00 -8.22
C GLU A 336 -4.69 9.92 -8.29
N ASN A 337 -5.35 10.04 -7.14
CA ASN A 337 -6.80 10.05 -7.05
C ASN A 337 -7.39 11.25 -7.81
N GLY A 338 -8.36 10.97 -8.69
CA GLY A 338 -9.13 11.99 -9.41
C GLY A 338 -10.08 12.77 -8.50
N ASP A 339 -10.93 13.60 -9.08
CA ASP A 339 -12.05 14.20 -8.33
C ASP A 339 -13.00 13.12 -7.79
N LEU A 340 -13.81 13.45 -6.78
CA LEU A 340 -14.68 12.49 -6.08
C LEU A 340 -15.50 11.61 -7.02
N ILE A 341 -16.12 12.17 -8.06
CA ILE A 341 -16.98 11.41 -8.96
C ILE A 341 -16.17 10.40 -9.78
N THR A 342 -15.00 10.83 -10.26
CA THR A 342 -14.07 9.98 -11.00
C THR A 342 -13.53 8.86 -10.12
N TYR A 343 -13.12 9.18 -8.89
CA TYR A 343 -12.70 8.21 -7.88
C TYR A 343 -13.81 7.19 -7.56
N LEU A 344 -15.05 7.64 -7.39
CA LEU A 344 -16.19 6.74 -7.14
C LEU A 344 -16.41 5.78 -8.32
N ALA A 345 -16.29 6.26 -9.55
CA ALA A 345 -16.45 5.42 -10.74
C ALA A 345 -15.36 4.34 -10.83
N GLU A 346 -14.12 4.66 -10.47
CA GLU A 346 -12.99 3.72 -10.42
C GLU A 346 -13.23 2.55 -9.47
N ARG A 347 -13.90 2.83 -8.34
CA ARG A 347 -14.23 1.84 -7.32
C ARG A 347 -15.55 1.10 -7.61
N GLY A 348 -16.10 1.26 -8.81
CA GLY A 348 -17.34 0.59 -9.23
C GLY A 348 -18.60 1.13 -8.56
N CYS A 349 -18.55 2.32 -7.95
CA CYS A 349 -19.73 2.93 -7.37
C CYS A 349 -20.68 3.41 -8.48
N GLY A 350 -21.93 2.94 -8.45
CA GLY A 350 -22.93 3.25 -9.46
C GLY A 350 -23.21 4.75 -9.61
N LEU A 351 -23.03 5.54 -8.53
CA LEU A 351 -23.16 7.00 -8.58
C LEU A 351 -22.09 7.62 -9.48
N GLY A 352 -20.82 7.23 -9.32
CA GLY A 352 -19.71 7.76 -10.12
C GLY A 352 -19.88 7.44 -11.61
N ALA A 353 -20.21 6.19 -11.93
CA ALA A 353 -20.46 5.77 -13.31
C ALA A 353 -21.66 6.50 -13.93
N ARG A 354 -22.74 6.69 -13.15
CA ARG A 354 -23.93 7.43 -13.58
C ARG A 354 -23.63 8.89 -13.86
N GLU A 355 -22.92 9.58 -12.97
CA GLU A 355 -22.58 11.00 -13.13
C GLU A 355 -21.66 11.22 -14.35
N ILE A 356 -20.67 10.35 -14.58
CA ILE A 356 -19.87 10.39 -15.82
C ILE A 356 -20.77 10.17 -17.06
N SER A 357 -21.69 9.20 -16.98
CA SER A 357 -22.60 8.90 -18.08
C SER A 357 -23.53 10.07 -18.40
N GLU A 358 -24.14 10.68 -17.37
CA GLU A 358 -25.01 11.85 -17.52
C GLU A 358 -24.24 13.06 -18.05
N MET A 359 -22.98 13.23 -17.66
CA MET A 359 -22.13 14.31 -18.18
C MET A 359 -21.93 14.20 -19.70
N PHE A 360 -21.62 13.01 -20.24
CA PHE A 360 -21.45 12.88 -21.69
C PHE A 360 -22.77 12.84 -22.46
N SER A 361 -23.86 12.32 -21.86
CA SER A 361 -25.13 12.11 -22.57
C SER A 361 -26.14 13.25 -22.45
N LYS A 362 -26.10 14.04 -21.38
CA LYS A 362 -27.10 15.10 -21.08
C LYS A 362 -26.53 16.51 -21.07
N ASP A 363 -25.21 16.69 -20.98
CA ASP A 363 -24.62 18.03 -21.04
C ASP A 363 -24.54 18.47 -22.52
N HIS A 364 -25.51 19.29 -22.94
CA HIS A 364 -25.57 19.80 -24.32
C HIS A 364 -24.34 20.63 -24.72
N ASP A 365 -23.56 21.12 -23.77
CA ASP A 365 -22.35 21.91 -24.02
C ASP A 365 -21.07 21.06 -24.01
N ILE A 366 -21.16 19.74 -23.82
CA ILE A 366 -19.99 18.86 -23.65
C ILE A 366 -18.98 19.00 -24.81
N ALA A 367 -19.47 19.00 -26.06
CA ALA A 367 -18.63 19.15 -27.24
C ALA A 367 -17.89 20.50 -27.25
N SER A 368 -18.59 21.59 -26.89
CA SER A 368 -17.99 22.92 -26.79
C SER A 368 -16.93 23.00 -25.68
N LYS A 369 -17.19 22.35 -24.54
CA LYS A 369 -16.23 22.29 -23.42
C LYS A 369 -15.00 21.48 -23.77
N LEU A 370 -15.18 20.31 -24.39
CA LEU A 370 -14.08 19.46 -24.89
C LEU A 370 -13.23 20.22 -25.91
N LYS A 371 -13.89 20.86 -26.90
CA LYS A 371 -13.20 21.69 -27.89
C LYS A 371 -12.33 22.74 -27.22
N LYS A 372 -12.90 23.52 -26.28
CA LYS A 372 -12.17 24.56 -25.55
C LYS A 372 -10.98 23.98 -24.78
N PHE A 373 -11.18 22.87 -24.06
CA PHE A 373 -10.12 22.22 -23.28
C PHE A 373 -8.94 21.80 -24.17
N PHE A 374 -9.21 21.12 -25.29
CA PHE A 374 -8.15 20.65 -26.18
C PHE A 374 -7.50 21.79 -26.99
N GLU A 375 -8.26 22.82 -27.39
CA GLU A 375 -7.71 24.02 -28.03
C GLU A 375 -6.74 24.77 -27.12
N GLN A 376 -7.07 24.93 -25.83
CA GLN A 376 -6.18 25.54 -24.84
C GLN A 376 -4.85 24.79 -24.69
N GLN A 377 -4.86 23.50 -24.99
CA GLN A 377 -3.68 22.64 -24.94
C GLN A 377 -3.01 22.44 -26.31
N ASN A 378 -3.46 23.13 -27.36
CA ASN A 378 -3.00 22.98 -28.75
C ASN A 378 -3.15 21.54 -29.28
N ILE A 379 -4.21 20.83 -28.89
CA ILE A 379 -4.51 19.47 -29.34
C ILE A 379 -5.63 19.55 -30.38
N ARG A 380 -5.34 19.10 -31.61
CA ARG A 380 -6.32 19.00 -32.71
C ARG A 380 -6.51 17.58 -33.23
N ARG A 381 -5.57 16.69 -32.92
CA ARG A 381 -5.61 15.27 -33.25
C ARG A 381 -5.09 14.48 -32.05
N LEU A 382 -5.75 13.39 -31.72
CA LEU A 382 -5.42 12.53 -30.57
C LEU A 382 -5.72 11.06 -30.83
N ALA A 383 -5.17 10.17 -30.01
CA ALA A 383 -5.60 8.78 -29.89
C ALA A 383 -6.33 8.55 -28.56
N ILE A 384 -7.19 7.53 -28.54
CA ILE A 384 -7.94 7.14 -27.33
C ILE A 384 -7.49 5.74 -26.92
N HIS A 385 -6.97 5.62 -25.70
CA HIS A 385 -6.64 4.33 -25.10
C HIS A 385 -7.75 3.87 -24.15
N GLY A 386 -8.30 2.68 -24.39
CA GLY A 386 -9.36 2.04 -23.60
C GLY A 386 -10.74 2.29 -24.18
N VAL A 387 -11.24 1.35 -24.99
CA VAL A 387 -12.54 1.42 -25.69
C VAL A 387 -13.62 0.70 -24.88
N GLY A 388 -13.63 0.96 -23.57
CA GLY A 388 -14.72 0.60 -22.66
C GLY A 388 -15.83 1.65 -22.67
N MET A 389 -16.74 1.59 -21.69
CA MET A 389 -17.88 2.53 -21.59
C MET A 389 -17.45 3.99 -21.67
N VAL A 390 -16.48 4.43 -20.84
CA VAL A 390 -16.03 5.83 -20.81
C VAL A 390 -15.34 6.23 -22.12
N GLY A 391 -14.52 5.36 -22.69
CA GLY A 391 -13.82 5.64 -23.96
C GLY A 391 -14.77 5.80 -25.14
N VAL A 392 -15.82 4.97 -25.22
CA VAL A 392 -16.86 5.08 -26.25
C VAL A 392 -17.66 6.38 -26.08
N MET A 393 -18.09 6.70 -24.86
CA MET A 393 -18.81 7.96 -24.60
C MET A 393 -17.94 9.19 -24.88
N PHE A 394 -16.65 9.11 -24.58
CA PHE A 394 -15.69 10.17 -24.88
C PHE A 394 -15.50 10.33 -26.40
N LEU A 395 -15.37 9.22 -27.14
CA LEU A 395 -15.32 9.22 -28.60
C LEU A 395 -16.58 9.87 -29.21
N ASP A 396 -17.77 9.50 -28.72
CA ASP A 396 -19.05 10.11 -29.12
C ASP A 396 -19.07 11.62 -28.88
N ALA A 397 -18.60 12.05 -27.71
CA ALA A 397 -18.60 13.47 -27.33
C ALA A 397 -17.59 14.31 -28.10
N LEU A 398 -16.56 13.68 -28.70
CA LEU A 398 -15.63 14.35 -29.61
C LEU A 398 -16.24 14.59 -31.00
N ALA A 399 -17.31 13.88 -31.37
CA ALA A 399 -17.98 14.09 -32.65
C ALA A 399 -18.47 15.54 -32.78
N GLY A 400 -18.12 16.21 -33.87
CA GLY A 400 -18.52 17.60 -34.12
C GLY A 400 -17.68 18.67 -33.39
N THR A 401 -16.70 18.29 -32.57
CA THR A 401 -15.76 19.25 -31.94
C THR A 401 -14.72 19.79 -32.94
N GLY A 402 -14.46 19.06 -34.02
CA GLY A 402 -13.37 19.32 -34.97
C GLY A 402 -12.02 18.73 -34.54
N ILE A 403 -11.98 18.00 -33.42
CA ILE A 403 -10.82 17.22 -32.98
C ILE A 403 -10.84 15.89 -33.71
N GLU A 404 -9.73 15.55 -34.35
CA GLU A 404 -9.60 14.31 -35.10
C GLU A 404 -9.10 13.18 -34.20
N VAL A 405 -9.76 12.02 -34.27
CA VAL A 405 -9.30 10.81 -33.58
C VAL A 405 -8.49 9.98 -34.57
N ASP A 406 -7.18 9.92 -34.35
CA ASP A 406 -6.23 9.19 -35.22
C ASP A 406 -6.44 7.68 -35.14
N ARG A 407 -6.58 7.15 -33.91
CA ARG A 407 -6.80 5.72 -33.66
C ARG A 407 -7.36 5.45 -32.27
N LEU A 408 -7.83 4.23 -32.11
CA LEU A 408 -8.23 3.65 -30.83
C LEU A 408 -7.21 2.59 -30.41
N ILE A 409 -6.92 2.51 -29.12
CA ILE A 409 -5.93 1.59 -28.56
C ILE A 409 -6.62 0.75 -27.48
N ASP A 410 -6.64 -0.57 -27.62
CA ASP A 410 -7.21 -1.47 -26.61
C ASP A 410 -6.65 -2.89 -26.72
N LYS A 411 -6.05 -3.38 -25.63
CA LYS A 411 -5.45 -4.72 -25.60
C LYS A 411 -6.47 -5.85 -25.77
N ASN A 412 -7.70 -5.67 -25.31
CA ASN A 412 -8.74 -6.70 -25.29
C ASN A 412 -9.59 -6.70 -26.56
N ARG A 413 -9.58 -5.58 -27.31
CA ARG A 413 -10.40 -5.38 -28.52
C ARG A 413 -9.56 -5.15 -29.79
N ALA A 414 -8.29 -5.51 -29.77
CA ALA A 414 -7.38 -5.36 -30.91
C ALA A 414 -7.96 -5.96 -32.20
N SER A 415 -7.74 -5.28 -33.33
CA SER A 415 -8.23 -5.63 -34.66
C SER A 415 -9.75 -5.49 -34.87
N ALA A 416 -10.50 -5.03 -33.86
CA ALA A 416 -11.89 -4.62 -34.04
C ALA A 416 -11.96 -3.19 -34.61
N VAL A 417 -13.16 -2.81 -35.09
CA VAL A 417 -13.46 -1.46 -35.58
C VAL A 417 -14.57 -0.90 -34.71
N GLU A 418 -14.39 0.33 -34.22
CA GLU A 418 -15.39 1.08 -33.47
C GLU A 418 -15.59 2.43 -34.17
N GLN A 419 -16.83 2.73 -34.56
CA GLN A 419 -17.18 3.93 -35.32
C GLN A 419 -16.31 4.20 -36.57
N GLY A 420 -15.87 3.14 -37.24
CA GLY A 420 -15.03 3.23 -38.43
C GLY A 420 -13.54 3.45 -38.16
N ILE A 421 -13.11 3.50 -36.89
CA ILE A 421 -11.71 3.64 -36.47
C ILE A 421 -11.19 2.27 -36.02
N THR A 422 -10.02 1.88 -36.53
CA THR A 422 -9.37 0.62 -36.16
C THR A 422 -8.81 0.69 -34.74
N ILE A 423 -9.01 -0.40 -33.98
CA ILE A 423 -8.46 -0.60 -32.65
C ILE A 423 -7.13 -1.35 -32.77
N THR A 424 -6.04 -0.75 -32.30
CA THR A 424 -4.71 -1.37 -32.26
C THR A 424 -4.29 -1.69 -30.84
N LYS A 425 -3.25 -2.50 -30.66
CA LYS A 425 -2.58 -2.61 -29.36
C LYS A 425 -1.52 -1.53 -29.17
N VAL A 426 -1.00 -1.41 -27.95
CA VAL A 426 0.09 -0.48 -27.65
C VAL A 426 1.33 -0.86 -28.44
N GLU A 427 1.66 -2.15 -28.56
CA GLU A 427 2.88 -2.62 -29.26
C GLU A 427 2.84 -2.35 -30.78
N GLU A 428 1.67 -2.04 -31.32
CA GLU A 428 1.46 -1.66 -32.72
C GLU A 428 1.63 -0.15 -32.95
N LEU A 429 1.88 0.64 -31.90
CA LEU A 429 2.16 2.07 -32.02
C LEU A 429 3.56 2.31 -32.58
N PRO A 430 3.72 3.26 -33.52
CA PRO A 430 5.04 3.74 -33.93
C PRO A 430 5.84 4.26 -32.73
N THR A 431 7.13 3.96 -32.69
CA THR A 431 8.01 4.44 -31.62
C THR A 431 8.16 5.96 -31.60
N ASP A 432 7.88 6.63 -32.72
CA ASP A 432 7.90 8.07 -32.90
C ASP A 432 6.48 8.69 -32.91
N TYR A 433 5.48 8.02 -32.33
CA TYR A 433 4.10 8.50 -32.31
C TYR A 433 3.98 9.88 -31.63
N GLN A 434 3.48 10.87 -32.38
CA GLN A 434 3.56 12.29 -31.98
C GLN A 434 2.25 12.86 -31.43
N TYR A 435 1.12 12.17 -31.60
CA TYR A 435 -0.17 12.67 -31.16
C TYR A 435 -0.41 12.38 -29.68
N THR A 436 -1.22 13.23 -29.04
CA THR A 436 -1.62 13.01 -27.65
C THR A 436 -2.41 11.71 -27.52
N ILE A 437 -2.08 10.88 -26.54
CA ILE A 437 -2.86 9.69 -26.18
C ILE A 437 -3.67 10.00 -24.93
N VAL A 438 -5.00 9.95 -25.04
CA VAL A 438 -5.91 10.09 -23.90
C VAL A 438 -6.21 8.70 -23.35
N ILE A 439 -5.79 8.43 -22.11
CA ILE A 439 -6.09 7.17 -21.41
C ILE A 439 -7.48 7.28 -20.78
N CYS A 440 -8.45 6.58 -21.35
CA CYS A 440 -9.84 6.51 -20.89
C CYS A 440 -10.09 5.42 -19.85
N SER A 441 -9.09 4.59 -19.54
CA SER A 441 -9.16 3.69 -18.40
C SER A 441 -9.16 4.49 -17.10
N LEU A 442 -10.19 4.32 -16.28
CA LEU A 442 -10.27 4.94 -14.96
C LEU A 442 -9.33 4.23 -13.97
N THR A 443 -9.08 2.93 -14.16
CA THR A 443 -8.17 2.12 -13.36
C THR A 443 -6.86 1.84 -14.10
N ASN A 444 -5.82 1.44 -13.36
CA ASN A 444 -4.51 1.02 -13.91
C ASN A 444 -3.79 2.06 -14.78
N TYR A 445 -4.05 3.36 -14.56
CA TYR A 445 -3.43 4.44 -15.34
C TYR A 445 -1.91 4.33 -15.40
N GLY A 446 -1.24 4.17 -14.25
CA GLY A 446 0.23 4.11 -14.20
C GLY A 446 0.83 2.87 -14.87
N GLU A 447 0.10 1.75 -14.95
CA GLU A 447 0.54 0.57 -15.72
C GLU A 447 0.47 0.86 -17.22
N ILE A 448 -0.66 1.42 -17.67
CA ILE A 448 -0.89 1.79 -19.08
C ILE A 448 0.07 2.88 -19.54
N GLU A 449 0.31 3.90 -18.71
CA GLU A 449 1.24 4.99 -18.99
C GLU A 449 2.66 4.47 -19.22
N ARG A 450 3.10 3.50 -18.40
CA ARG A 450 4.41 2.85 -18.56
C ARG A 450 4.47 1.93 -19.77
N GLU A 451 3.41 1.20 -20.07
CA GLU A 451 3.30 0.40 -21.30
C GLU A 451 3.48 1.30 -22.54
N ILE A 452 2.77 2.43 -22.59
CA ILE A 452 2.89 3.41 -23.66
C ILE A 452 4.28 4.05 -23.68
N SER A 453 4.82 4.44 -22.53
CA SER A 453 6.14 5.07 -22.43
C SER A 453 7.30 4.13 -22.74
N GLY A 454 7.09 2.82 -22.62
CA GLY A 454 8.04 1.79 -23.05
C GLY A 454 8.06 1.59 -24.56
N GLN A 455 6.94 1.87 -25.23
CA GLN A 455 6.81 1.72 -26.69
C GLN A 455 7.08 3.01 -27.46
N VAL A 456 6.57 4.14 -26.98
CA VAL A 456 6.60 5.44 -27.66
C VAL A 456 7.65 6.33 -27.01
N THR A 457 8.46 7.00 -27.82
CA THR A 457 9.50 7.92 -27.35
C THR A 457 8.87 9.24 -26.92
N ALA A 458 9.01 9.59 -25.63
CA ALA A 458 8.50 10.83 -25.04
C ALA A 458 7.01 11.09 -25.38
N PRO A 459 6.10 10.15 -25.05
CA PRO A 459 4.70 10.27 -25.43
C PRO A 459 4.04 11.45 -24.70
N ARG A 460 3.14 12.14 -25.39
CA ARG A 460 2.24 13.10 -24.74
C ARG A 460 0.99 12.37 -24.29
N ILE A 461 0.87 12.12 -22.98
CA ILE A 461 -0.24 11.36 -22.40
C ILE A 461 -1.13 12.32 -21.60
N LEU A 462 -2.45 12.13 -21.69
CA LEU A 462 -3.43 12.77 -20.82
C LEU A 462 -4.32 11.73 -20.18
N SER A 463 -4.67 11.94 -18.91
CA SER A 463 -5.65 11.10 -18.24
C SER A 463 -7.06 11.60 -18.54
N ILE A 464 -8.01 10.69 -18.80
CA ILE A 464 -9.42 11.07 -18.86
C ILE A 464 -9.89 11.73 -17.56
N LYS A 465 -9.27 11.39 -16.41
CA LYS A 465 -9.60 12.00 -15.12
C LYS A 465 -9.37 13.51 -15.13
N GLU A 466 -8.28 13.96 -15.75
CA GLU A 466 -7.95 15.39 -15.89
C GLU A 466 -8.96 16.10 -16.79
N VAL A 467 -9.31 15.47 -17.92
CA VAL A 467 -10.34 15.98 -18.84
C VAL A 467 -11.67 16.15 -18.10
N LEU A 468 -12.16 15.07 -17.46
CA LEU A 468 -13.43 15.06 -16.72
C LEU A 468 -13.47 16.14 -15.63
N SER A 469 -12.37 16.32 -14.90
CA SER A 469 -12.32 17.31 -13.82
C SER A 469 -12.38 18.75 -14.34
N GLU A 470 -11.64 19.09 -15.40
CA GLU A 470 -11.71 20.42 -16.01
C GLU A 470 -13.10 20.72 -16.59
N LEU A 471 -13.74 19.71 -17.18
CA LEU A 471 -15.12 19.85 -17.66
C LEU A 471 -16.09 20.16 -16.51
N ARG A 472 -15.87 19.62 -15.30
CA ARG A 472 -16.70 19.86 -14.12
C ARG A 472 -16.47 21.23 -13.48
N LYS A 473 -15.24 21.77 -13.50
CA LYS A 473 -14.94 23.14 -13.02
C LYS A 473 -15.75 24.23 -13.74
N SER A 474 -16.32 23.92 -14.91
CA SER A 474 -17.19 24.82 -15.68
C SER A 474 -18.64 24.94 -15.16
N LYS A 475 -19.03 24.16 -14.14
CA LYS A 475 -20.31 24.35 -13.45
C LYS A 475 -20.09 25.23 -12.20
N PRO A 476 -20.65 26.45 -12.12
CA PRO A 476 -20.78 27.10 -10.83
C PRO A 476 -21.71 26.23 -9.96
N TYR A 477 -21.25 25.90 -8.76
CA TYR A 477 -22.13 25.39 -7.70
C TYR A 477 -23.06 26.49 -7.22
#